data_AF-A0AAU8FIT0-F1
#
_entry.id   AF-A0AAU8FIT0-F1
#
_cell.length_a   1.000
_cell.length_b   1.000
_cell.length_c   1.000
_cell.angle_alpha   90.00
_cell.angle_beta   90.00
_cell.angle_gamma   90.00
#
_symmetry.space_group_name_H-M   'P 1'
#
loop_
_entity.id
_entity.type
_entity.pdbx_description
1 polymer ?
#
loop_
_entity_poly.entity_id
_entity_poly.type
_entity_poly.pdbx_seq_one_letter_code
_entity_poly.pdbx_strand_id
1 'polypeptide(L)'
;MKIKDIVGALGLLLISLSVSAQVVSKDSINMLKDQKQVLEVSKRLNDRKLELAKLENQVQEKTNEVAKTAEQAQKSADANKEAAEKLGGNSQDKKLARRASKAASSASRDAKRARRAAESLEKLKKISSR
;
A
#
# COMPACT_ATOMS: atom_id res chain seq x y z
N MET A 1 65.09 45.14 -2.21
CA MET A 1 64.51 44.62 -3.47
C MET A 1 63.75 45.75 -4.14
N LYS A 2 64.01 46.01 -5.42
CA LYS A 2 63.36 47.12 -6.12
C LYS A 2 61.90 46.73 -6.36
N ILE A 3 60.98 47.69 -6.36
CA ILE A 3 59.53 47.45 -6.61
C ILE A 3 59.31 46.64 -7.90
N LYS A 4 60.19 46.79 -8.89
CA LYS A 4 60.21 46.01 -10.14
C LYS A 4 60.40 44.51 -9.93
N ASP A 5 61.19 44.10 -8.94
CA ASP A 5 61.47 42.69 -8.63
C ASP A 5 60.25 42.04 -7.94
N ILE A 6 59.53 42.81 -7.12
CA ILE A 6 58.31 42.38 -6.44
C ILE A 6 57.15 42.24 -7.43
N VAL A 7 57.02 43.19 -8.36
CA VAL A 7 55.98 43.14 -9.42
C VAL A 7 56.23 41.98 -10.39
N GLY A 8 57.49 41.70 -10.73
CA GLY A 8 57.86 40.54 -11.55
C GLY A 8 57.54 39.20 -10.86
N ALA A 9 57.82 39.10 -9.55
CA ALA A 9 57.51 37.91 -8.76
C ALA A 9 55.99 37.69 -8.59
N LEU A 10 55.22 38.76 -8.35
CA LEU A 10 53.75 38.67 -8.26
C LEU A 10 53.11 38.30 -9.60
N GLY A 11 53.63 38.82 -10.72
CA GLY A 11 53.16 38.48 -12.06
C GLY A 11 53.38 37.00 -12.39
N LEU A 12 54.53 36.44 -12.02
CA LEU A 12 54.82 35.01 -12.22
C LEU A 12 53.91 34.11 -11.36
N LEU A 13 53.61 34.55 -10.12
CA LEU A 13 52.77 33.81 -9.20
C LEU A 13 51.29 33.78 -9.66
N LEU A 14 50.79 34.85 -10.27
CA LEU A 14 49.43 34.92 -10.82
C LEU A 14 49.23 34.05 -12.07
N ILE A 15 50.27 33.82 -12.87
CA ILE A 15 50.19 32.92 -14.04
C ILE A 15 50.11 31.45 -13.61
N SER A 16 50.77 31.09 -12.50
CA SER A 16 50.71 29.72 -11.95
C SER A 16 49.34 29.33 -11.38
N LEU A 17 48.47 30.29 -11.07
CA LEU A 17 47.11 30.06 -10.56
C LEU A 17 46.08 29.79 -11.68
N SER A 18 46.46 29.96 -12.95
CA SER A 18 45.53 29.87 -14.09
C SER A 18 45.43 28.46 -14.70
N VAL A 19 46.15 27.46 -14.19
CA VAL A 19 46.19 26.08 -14.75
C VAL A 19 45.53 25.09 -13.79
N SER A 20 44.29 25.37 -13.42
CA SER A 20 43.39 24.37 -12.84
C SER A 20 42.04 24.47 -13.52
N ALA A 21 42.04 24.45 -14.86
CA ALA A 21 40.88 23.98 -15.59
C ALA A 21 40.70 22.52 -15.20
N GLN A 22 39.90 22.26 -14.17
CA GLN A 22 39.49 20.93 -13.76
C GLN A 22 38.74 20.33 -14.95
N VAL A 23 39.47 19.67 -15.83
CA VAL A 23 38.90 18.91 -16.95
C VAL A 23 38.03 17.85 -16.31
N VAL A 24 36.72 18.07 -16.36
CA VAL A 24 35.74 17.05 -16.02
C VAL A 24 35.97 15.93 -17.03
N SER A 25 36.70 14.89 -16.63
CA SER A 25 36.99 13.77 -17.52
C SER A 25 35.66 13.14 -17.93
N LYS A 26 35.58 12.65 -19.16
CA LYS A 26 34.39 11.91 -19.62
C LYS A 26 34.07 10.75 -18.66
N ASP A 27 35.10 10.18 -18.04
CA ASP A 27 34.98 9.12 -17.03
C ASP A 27 34.26 9.59 -15.77
N SER A 28 34.57 10.80 -15.26
CA SER A 28 33.84 11.38 -14.12
C SER A 28 32.37 11.65 -14.46
N ILE A 29 32.06 12.09 -15.69
CA ILE A 29 30.67 12.28 -16.14
C ILE A 29 29.93 10.94 -16.26
N ASN A 30 30.60 9.91 -16.78
CA ASN A 30 30.01 8.58 -16.91
C ASN A 30 29.77 7.94 -15.54
N MET A 31 30.72 8.05 -14.60
CA MET A 31 30.54 7.61 -13.23
C MET A 31 29.35 8.29 -12.53
N LEU A 32 29.19 9.61 -12.71
CA LEU A 32 28.02 10.35 -12.19
C LEU A 32 26.70 9.86 -12.80
N LYS A 33 26.68 9.51 -14.10
CA LYS A 33 25.50 8.93 -14.75
C LYS A 33 25.18 7.55 -14.20
N ASP A 34 26.18 6.71 -13.96
CA ASP A 34 25.99 5.37 -13.37
C ASP A 34 25.47 5.48 -11.94
N GLN A 35 26.02 6.38 -11.13
CA GLN A 35 25.52 6.68 -9.78
C GLN A 35 24.06 7.16 -9.82
N LYS A 36 23.70 8.01 -10.78
CA LYS A 36 22.31 8.43 -11.00
C LYS A 36 21.40 7.25 -11.33
N GLN A 37 21.83 6.35 -12.22
CA GLN A 37 21.05 5.15 -12.56
C GLN A 37 20.85 4.23 -11.35
N VAL A 38 21.91 3.99 -10.57
CA VAL A 38 21.83 3.21 -9.33
C VAL A 38 20.87 3.83 -8.33
N LEU A 39 20.90 5.15 -8.17
CA LEU A 39 19.95 5.88 -7.32
C LEU A 39 18.51 5.76 -7.84
N GLU A 40 18.27 5.86 -9.14
CA GLU A 40 16.94 5.69 -9.73
C GLU A 40 16.40 4.27 -9.57
N VAL A 41 17.25 3.26 -9.71
CA VAL A 41 16.89 1.85 -9.45
C VAL A 41 16.60 1.65 -7.96
N SER A 42 17.44 2.19 -7.08
CA SER A 42 17.27 2.08 -5.62
C SER A 42 15.98 2.77 -5.15
N LYS A 43 15.67 3.94 -5.72
CA LYS A 43 14.41 4.64 -5.47
C LYS A 43 13.22 3.79 -5.89
N ARG A 44 13.20 3.29 -7.13
CA ARG A 44 12.14 2.40 -7.62
C ARG A 44 11.98 1.15 -6.75
N LEU A 45 13.08 0.58 -6.29
CA LEU A 45 13.06 -0.58 -5.38
C LEU A 45 12.41 -0.23 -4.03
N ASN A 46 12.76 0.91 -3.44
CA ASN A 46 12.16 1.36 -2.19
C ASN A 46 10.68 1.68 -2.34
N ASP A 47 10.28 2.34 -3.44
CA ASP A 47 8.87 2.60 -3.76
C ASP A 47 8.08 1.29 -3.85
N ARG A 48 8.61 0.26 -4.53
CA ARG A 48 7.99 -1.06 -4.60
C ARG A 48 7.92 -1.77 -3.25
N LYS A 49 8.96 -1.68 -2.41
CA LYS A 49 8.93 -2.23 -1.04
C LYS A 49 7.84 -1.58 -0.20
N LEU A 50 7.67 -0.26 -0.31
CA LEU A 50 6.61 0.47 0.38
C LEU A 50 5.22 0.07 -0.12
N GLU A 51 5.05 -0.09 -1.44
CA GLU A 51 3.79 -0.59 -2.02
C GLU A 51 3.47 -2.01 -1.54
N LEU A 52 4.47 -2.89 -1.50
CA LEU A 52 4.32 -4.26 -1.02
C LEU A 52 3.87 -4.28 0.45
N ALA A 53 4.53 -3.52 1.32
CA ALA A 53 4.13 -3.42 2.72
C ALA A 53 2.70 -2.86 2.89
N LYS A 54 2.28 -1.90 2.06
CA LYS A 54 0.90 -1.40 2.06
C LYS A 54 -0.10 -2.48 1.64
N LEU A 55 0.21 -3.24 0.58
CA LEU A 55 -0.65 -4.32 0.09
C LEU A 55 -0.77 -5.45 1.12
N GLU A 56 0.33 -5.84 1.77
CA GLU A 56 0.31 -6.84 2.85
C GLU A 56 -0.59 -6.42 4.01
N ASN A 57 -0.47 -5.17 4.45
CA ASN A 57 -1.35 -4.62 5.50
C ASN A 57 -2.82 -4.63 5.07
N GLN A 58 -3.12 -4.24 3.83
CA GLN A 58 -4.48 -4.28 3.29
C GLN A 58 -5.02 -5.72 3.19
N VAL A 59 -4.18 -6.69 2.81
CA VAL A 59 -4.57 -8.10 2.75
C VAL A 59 -4.94 -8.59 4.14
N GLN A 60 -4.15 -8.24 5.16
CA GLN A 60 -4.46 -8.61 6.54
C GLN A 60 -5.76 -7.97 7.02
N GLU A 61 -5.96 -6.68 6.77
CA GLU A 61 -7.20 -5.96 7.13
C GLU A 61 -8.43 -6.59 6.47
N LYS A 62 -8.36 -6.86 5.16
CA LYS A 62 -9.46 -7.48 4.42
C LYS A 62 -9.71 -8.93 4.83
N THR A 63 -8.67 -9.66 5.20
CA THR A 63 -8.82 -11.03 5.74
C THR A 63 -9.58 -11.00 7.06
N ASN A 64 -9.25 -10.05 7.95
CA ASN A 64 -9.96 -9.87 9.22
C ASN A 64 -11.42 -9.44 8.99
N GLU A 65 -11.67 -8.56 8.01
CA GLU A 65 -13.02 -8.14 7.61
C GLU A 65 -13.85 -9.34 7.12
N VAL A 66 -13.28 -10.22 6.28
CA VAL A 66 -13.93 -11.45 5.83
C VAL A 66 -14.28 -12.35 7.01
N ALA A 67 -13.34 -12.60 7.93
CA ALA A 67 -13.59 -13.44 9.10
C ALA A 67 -14.74 -12.89 9.96
N LYS A 68 -14.71 -11.58 10.27
CA LYS A 68 -15.73 -10.91 11.07
C LYS A 68 -17.11 -10.94 10.40
N THR A 69 -17.16 -10.65 9.11
CA THR A 69 -18.43 -10.63 8.37
C THR A 69 -19.00 -12.04 8.16
N ALA A 70 -18.15 -13.05 8.00
CA ALA A 70 -18.57 -14.45 7.96
C ALA A 70 -19.15 -14.91 9.30
N GLU A 71 -18.48 -14.60 10.42
CA GLU A 71 -18.98 -14.91 11.76
C GLU A 71 -20.34 -14.26 12.02
N GLN A 72 -20.48 -12.98 11.67
CA GLN A 72 -21.74 -12.26 11.81
C GLN A 72 -22.84 -12.84 10.93
N ALA A 73 -22.52 -13.20 9.68
CA ALA A 73 -23.46 -13.84 8.77
C ALA A 73 -23.95 -15.18 9.33
N GLN A 74 -23.05 -15.98 9.91
CA GLN A 74 -23.40 -17.25 10.55
C GLN A 74 -24.35 -17.03 11.73
N LYS A 75 -24.03 -16.12 12.65
CA LYS A 75 -24.89 -15.79 13.79
C LYS A 75 -26.29 -15.34 13.35
N SER A 76 -26.36 -14.48 12.33
CA SER A 76 -27.64 -14.01 11.79
C SER A 76 -28.41 -15.15 11.09
N ALA A 77 -27.74 -16.07 10.43
CA ALA A 77 -28.36 -17.25 9.82
C ALA A 77 -28.92 -18.22 10.88
N ASP A 78 -28.19 -18.46 11.96
CA ASP A 78 -28.63 -19.30 13.07
C ASP A 78 -29.86 -18.70 13.76
N ALA A 79 -29.84 -17.38 14.02
CA ALA A 79 -31.00 -16.66 14.57
C ALA A 79 -32.22 -16.70 13.64
N ASN A 80 -32.01 -16.65 12.32
CA ASN A 80 -33.09 -16.81 11.34
C ASN A 80 -33.66 -18.22 11.39
N LYS A 81 -32.80 -19.25 11.44
CA LYS A 81 -33.22 -20.64 11.55
C LYS A 81 -34.05 -20.86 12.82
N GLU A 82 -33.58 -20.41 13.98
CA GLU A 82 -34.29 -20.53 15.24
C GLU A 82 -35.66 -19.81 15.20
N ALA A 83 -35.71 -18.60 14.63
CA ALA A 83 -36.97 -17.86 14.51
C ALA A 83 -37.96 -18.53 13.55
N ALA A 84 -37.46 -19.14 12.46
CA ALA A 84 -38.26 -19.88 11.51
C ALA A 84 -38.80 -21.19 12.11
N GLU A 85 -38.00 -21.92 12.88
CA GLU A 85 -38.43 -23.13 13.60
C GLU A 85 -39.53 -22.81 14.61
N LYS A 86 -39.36 -21.74 15.40
CA LYS A 86 -40.40 -21.27 16.34
C LYS A 86 -41.70 -20.89 15.63
N LEU A 87 -41.60 -20.21 14.49
CA LEU A 87 -42.79 -19.89 13.69
C LEU A 87 -43.43 -21.15 13.10
N GLY A 88 -42.64 -22.14 12.65
CA GLY A 88 -43.16 -23.40 12.12
C GLY A 88 -44.05 -24.14 13.12
N GLY A 89 -43.71 -24.11 14.41
CA GLY A 89 -44.53 -24.68 15.48
C GLY A 89 -45.78 -23.88 15.84
N ASN A 90 -45.86 -22.60 15.44
CA ASN A 90 -46.99 -21.72 15.75
C ASN A 90 -47.22 -20.71 14.60
N SER A 91 -47.57 -21.24 13.43
CA SER A 91 -47.54 -20.52 12.15
C SER A 91 -48.51 -19.34 12.06
N GLN A 92 -49.55 -19.32 12.88
CA GLN A 92 -50.53 -18.23 12.95
C GLN A 92 -50.12 -17.11 13.91
N ASP A 93 -49.04 -17.27 14.68
CA ASP A 93 -48.57 -16.24 15.61
C ASP A 93 -47.91 -15.07 14.86
N LYS A 94 -48.62 -13.93 14.84
CA LYS A 94 -48.17 -12.68 14.20
C LYS A 94 -46.86 -12.13 14.78
N LYS A 95 -46.59 -12.31 16.08
CA LYS A 95 -45.33 -11.86 16.71
C LYS A 95 -44.17 -12.73 16.25
N LEU A 96 -44.36 -14.05 16.18
CA LEU A 96 -43.34 -14.97 15.65
C LEU A 96 -43.06 -14.70 14.18
N ALA A 97 -44.10 -14.47 13.37
CA ALA A 97 -43.95 -14.13 11.95
C ALA A 97 -43.10 -12.86 11.74
N ARG A 98 -43.36 -11.82 12.54
CA ARG A 98 -42.57 -10.58 12.52
C ARG A 98 -41.12 -10.79 12.94
N ARG A 99 -40.86 -11.64 13.94
CA ARG A 99 -39.49 -11.96 14.39
C ARG A 99 -38.72 -12.72 13.32
N ALA A 100 -39.32 -13.76 12.74
CA ALA A 100 -38.72 -14.54 11.66
C ALA A 100 -38.39 -13.66 10.44
N SER A 101 -39.32 -12.79 10.02
CA SER A 101 -39.10 -11.86 8.91
C SER A 101 -37.92 -10.89 9.17
N LYS A 102 -37.81 -10.35 10.39
CA LYS A 102 -36.68 -9.49 10.79
C LYS A 102 -35.36 -10.27 10.79
N ALA A 103 -35.35 -11.48 11.33
CA ALA A 103 -34.17 -12.33 11.37
C ALA A 103 -33.69 -12.70 9.96
N ALA A 104 -34.60 -13.10 9.07
CA ALA A 104 -34.33 -13.37 7.66
C ALA A 104 -33.72 -12.14 6.95
N SER A 105 -34.28 -10.95 7.20
CA SER A 105 -33.78 -9.71 6.61
C SER A 105 -32.36 -9.36 7.10
N SER A 106 -32.06 -9.60 8.37
CA SER A 106 -30.71 -9.42 8.91
C SER A 106 -29.73 -10.45 8.35
N ALA A 107 -30.10 -11.74 8.32
CA ALA A 107 -29.30 -12.81 7.73
C ALA A 107 -28.95 -12.53 6.26
N SER A 108 -29.93 -12.11 5.45
CA SER A 108 -29.72 -11.75 4.05
C SER A 108 -28.73 -10.58 3.88
N ARG A 109 -28.86 -9.54 4.71
CA ARG A 109 -27.95 -8.38 4.68
C ARG A 109 -26.53 -8.77 5.07
N ASP A 110 -26.37 -9.53 6.13
CA ASP A 110 -25.04 -9.94 6.62
C ASP A 110 -24.38 -10.93 5.67
N ALA A 111 -25.13 -11.87 5.08
CA ALA A 111 -24.62 -12.75 4.02
C ALA A 111 -24.14 -11.95 2.79
N LYS A 112 -24.86 -10.90 2.40
CA LYS A 112 -24.42 -10.01 1.31
C LYS A 112 -23.14 -9.24 1.66
N ARG A 113 -22.98 -8.82 2.93
CA ARG A 113 -21.75 -8.18 3.41
C ARG A 113 -20.57 -9.14 3.40
N ALA A 114 -20.74 -10.36 3.90
CA ALA A 114 -19.71 -11.40 3.90
C ALA A 114 -19.20 -11.69 2.48
N ARG A 115 -20.13 -11.83 1.52
CA ARG A 115 -19.77 -12.02 0.11
C ARG A 115 -18.96 -10.85 -0.46
N ARG A 116 -19.38 -9.61 -0.21
CA ARG A 116 -18.65 -8.41 -0.68
C ARG A 116 -17.26 -8.30 -0.06
N ALA A 117 -17.10 -8.65 1.21
CA ALA A 117 -15.80 -8.69 1.88
C ALA A 117 -14.89 -9.73 1.20
N ALA A 118 -15.43 -10.92 0.91
CA ALA A 118 -14.69 -11.98 0.22
C ALA A 118 -14.26 -11.56 -1.20
N GLU A 119 -15.17 -10.99 -1.99
CA GLU A 119 -14.89 -10.44 -3.33
C GLU A 119 -13.81 -9.34 -3.28
N SER A 120 -13.84 -8.49 -2.24
CA SER A 120 -12.86 -7.42 -2.06
C SER A 120 -11.47 -7.97 -1.74
N LEU A 121 -11.38 -9.00 -0.88
CA LEU A 121 -10.11 -9.69 -0.58
C LEU A 121 -9.57 -10.41 -1.81
N GLU A 122 -10.41 -11.08 -2.59
CA GLU A 122 -10.01 -11.77 -3.82
C GLU A 122 -9.45 -10.79 -4.85
N LYS A 123 -10.13 -9.65 -5.04
CA LYS A 123 -9.66 -8.59 -5.94
C LYS A 123 -8.28 -8.06 -5.51
N LEU A 124 -8.07 -7.89 -4.21
CA LEU A 124 -6.78 -7.44 -3.67
C LEU A 124 -5.69 -8.49 -3.90
N LYS A 125 -5.96 -9.77 -3.62
CA LYS A 125 -5.03 -10.87 -3.88
C LYS A 125 -4.62 -10.98 -5.35
N LYS A 126 -5.55 -10.70 -6.27
CA LYS A 126 -5.28 -10.66 -7.71
C LYS A 126 -4.39 -9.49 -8.14
N ILE A 127 -4.46 -8.37 -7.42
CA ILE A 127 -3.57 -7.23 -7.66
C ILE A 127 -2.19 -7.52 -7.10
N SER A 128 -2.10 -8.09 -5.90
CA SER A 128 -0.81 -8.40 -5.26
C SER A 128 -0.05 -9.55 -5.90
N SER A 129 -0.70 -10.38 -6.74
CA SER A 129 -0.06 -11.51 -7.43
C SER A 129 0.45 -11.19 -8.83
N ARG A 130 0.29 -9.95 -9.31
CA ARG A 130 0.78 -9.44 -10.60
C ARG A 130 2.04 -8.61 -10.43
#